data_AF-A0A822G4E8-F1
#
_entry.id   AF-A0A822G4E8-F1
#
_cell.length_a   1.000
_cell.length_b   1.000
_cell.length_c   1.000
_cell.angle_alpha   90.00
_cell.angle_beta   90.00
_cell.angle_gamma   90.00
#
_symmetry.space_group_name_H-M   'P 1'
#
loop_
_entity.id
_entity.type
_entity.pdbx_description
1 polymer ?
#
loop_
_entity_poly.entity_id
_entity_poly.type
_entity_poly.pdbx_seq_one_letter_code
_entity_poly.pdbx_strand_id
1 'polypeptide(L)'
;KAEAHFDIHHYAGTVSYTATSWLEKNKDPINNTVATLFAKSKNSLLSILFADAVEEEGAGSKAGGKKKGGGSMQTISATHREQLNKLM
;
A
#
# COMPACT_ATOMS: atom_id res chain seq x y z
N LYS A 1 -21.85 8.83 -17.92
CA LYS A 1 -21.01 9.82 -17.21
C LYS A 1 -21.01 9.41 -15.74
N ALA A 2 -19.86 9.07 -15.14
CA ALA A 2 -19.84 8.71 -13.72
C ALA A 2 -20.34 9.91 -12.90
N GLU A 3 -21.18 9.65 -11.89
CA GLU A 3 -21.72 10.70 -11.04
C GLU A 3 -20.58 11.31 -10.22
N ALA A 4 -20.40 12.63 -10.35
CA ALA A 4 -19.41 13.37 -9.59
C ALA A 4 -19.94 13.59 -8.18
N HIS A 5 -19.12 13.28 -7.17
CA HIS A 5 -19.50 13.46 -5.77
C HIS A 5 -19.03 14.81 -5.22
N PHE A 6 -17.88 15.32 -5.68
CA PHE A 6 -17.33 16.61 -5.26
C PHE A 6 -16.31 17.14 -6.27
N ASP A 7 -15.95 18.42 -6.14
CA ASP A 7 -15.00 19.11 -7.01
C ASP A 7 -13.77 19.58 -6.23
N ILE A 8 -12.61 19.63 -6.89
CA ILE A 8 -11.38 20.27 -6.40
C ILE A 8 -10.96 21.36 -7.37
N HIS A 9 -10.70 22.55 -6.84
CA HIS A 9 -10.14 23.66 -7.63
C HIS A 9 -8.62 23.57 -7.66
N HIS A 10 -8.06 23.39 -8.85
CA HIS A 10 -6.63 23.42 -9.13
C HIS A 10 -6.26 24.68 -9.92
N TYR A 11 -4.98 25.08 -9.92
CA TYR A 11 -4.53 26.27 -10.66
C TYR A 11 -4.85 26.18 -12.16
N ALA A 12 -4.93 24.97 -12.70
CA ALA A 12 -5.26 24.69 -14.10
C ALA A 12 -6.77 24.52 -14.36
N GLY A 13 -7.62 24.56 -13.33
CA GLY A 13 -9.08 24.43 -13.45
C GLY A 13 -9.71 23.52 -12.38
N THR A 14 -11.02 23.35 -12.46
CA THR A 14 -11.80 22.49 -11.54
C THR A 14 -11.84 21.06 -12.04
N VAL A 15 -11.58 20.10 -11.16
CA VAL A 15 -11.64 18.66 -11.44
C VAL A 15 -12.72 18.03 -10.57
N SER A 16 -13.68 17.36 -11.22
CA SER A 16 -14.75 16.61 -10.55
C SER A 16 -14.32 15.19 -10.23
N TYR A 17 -14.50 14.76 -8.98
CA TYR A 17 -14.11 13.44 -8.48
C TYR A 17 -15.33 12.58 -8.13
N THR A 18 -15.17 11.27 -8.30
CA THR A 18 -16.07 10.25 -7.76
C THR A 18 -15.36 9.49 -6.65
N ALA A 19 -16.04 9.31 -5.51
CA ALA A 19 -15.52 8.59 -4.34
C ALA A 19 -15.74 7.07 -4.43
N THR A 20 -16.35 6.58 -5.52
CA THR A 20 -16.68 5.17 -5.69
C THR A 20 -15.42 4.31 -5.67
N SER A 21 -15.45 3.27 -4.84
CA SER A 21 -14.39 2.30 -4.61
C SER A 21 -13.07 2.87 -4.07
N TRP A 22 -13.08 4.05 -3.45
CA TRP A 22 -11.87 4.64 -2.87
C TRP A 22 -11.29 3.80 -1.74
N LEU A 23 -12.13 3.20 -0.91
CA LEU A 23 -11.68 2.36 0.20
C LEU A 23 -10.97 1.11 -0.32
N GLU A 24 -11.56 0.41 -1.28
CA GLU A 24 -10.98 -0.79 -1.90
C GLU A 24 -9.65 -0.48 -2.57
N LYS A 25 -9.59 0.63 -3.32
CA LYS A 25 -8.35 1.10 -3.98
C LYS A 25 -7.26 1.50 -3.00
N ASN A 26 -7.60 1.85 -1.76
CA ASN A 26 -6.63 2.34 -0.77
C ASN A 26 -6.15 1.25 0.21
N LYS A 27 -6.80 0.07 0.20
CA LYS A 27 -6.54 -1.04 1.14
C LYS A 27 -5.40 -1.97 0.73
N ASP A 28 -4.98 -1.95 -0.53
CA ASP A 28 -4.02 -2.90 -1.12
C ASP A 28 -4.36 -4.38 -0.82
N PRO A 29 -5.46 -4.93 -1.38
CA PRO A 29 -5.91 -6.28 -1.05
C PRO A 29 -5.01 -7.35 -1.68
N ILE A 30 -3.84 -7.60 -1.09
CA ILE A 30 -2.98 -8.73 -1.43
C ILE A 30 -3.32 -9.90 -0.51
N ASN A 31 -3.47 -11.10 -1.08
CA ASN A 31 -3.64 -12.31 -0.29
C ASN A 31 -2.28 -12.74 0.30
N ASN A 32 -2.14 -12.65 1.62
CA ASN A 32 -0.89 -12.96 2.33
C ASN A 32 -0.37 -14.37 2.04
N THR A 33 -1.24 -15.39 1.99
CA THR A 33 -0.83 -16.78 1.71
C THR A 33 -0.21 -16.91 0.32
N VAL A 34 -0.77 -16.23 -0.67
CA VAL A 34 -0.25 -16.22 -2.05
C VAL A 34 1.08 -15.47 -2.11
N ALA A 35 1.19 -14.33 -1.41
CA ALA A 35 2.43 -13.57 -1.34
C ALA A 35 3.57 -14.38 -0.67
N THR A 36 3.30 -15.08 0.44
CA THR A 36 4.26 -15.96 1.10
C THR A 36 4.67 -17.15 0.21
N LEU A 37 3.74 -17.71 -0.56
CA LEU A 37 4.04 -18.77 -1.53
C LEU A 37 4.96 -18.26 -2.64
N PHE A 38 4.70 -17.06 -3.15
CA PHE A 38 5.48 -16.41 -4.19
C PHE A 38 6.89 -16.09 -3.73
N ALA A 39 7.05 -15.62 -2.50
CA ALA A 39 8.35 -15.39 -1.89
C ALA A 39 9.23 -16.66 -1.80
N LYS A 40 8.61 -17.84 -1.66
CA LYS A 40 9.27 -19.15 -1.60
C LYS A 40 9.34 -19.87 -2.96
N SER A 41 9.03 -19.17 -4.06
CA SER A 41 9.03 -19.76 -5.39
C SER A 41 10.42 -20.20 -5.86
N LYS A 42 10.45 -21.25 -6.69
CA LYS A 42 11.68 -21.71 -7.37
C LYS A 42 12.12 -20.77 -8.50
N ASN A 43 11.22 -19.89 -8.97
CA ASN A 43 11.57 -18.86 -9.92
C ASN A 43 12.23 -17.68 -9.18
N SER A 44 13.51 -17.45 -9.47
CA SER A 44 14.31 -16.43 -8.79
C SER A 44 13.76 -15.01 -8.92
N LEU A 45 13.14 -14.65 -10.04
CA LEU A 45 12.56 -13.31 -10.19
C LEU A 45 11.34 -13.16 -9.27
N LEU A 46 10.51 -14.20 -9.21
CA LEU A 46 9.27 -14.21 -8.45
C LEU A 46 9.56 -14.18 -6.94
N SER A 47 10.56 -14.92 -6.47
CA SER A 47 10.97 -14.87 -5.07
C SER A 47 11.53 -13.51 -4.65
N ILE A 48 12.31 -12.85 -5.52
CA ILE A 48 12.84 -11.50 -5.26
C ILE A 48 11.72 -10.47 -5.15
N LEU A 49 10.73 -10.51 -6.05
CA LEU A 49 9.63 -9.53 -6.06
C LEU A 49 8.72 -9.61 -4.83
N PHE A 50 8.64 -10.77 -4.18
CA PHE A 50 7.78 -11.00 -3.02
C PHE A 50 8.57 -11.21 -1.71
N ALA A 51 9.86 -10.87 -1.69
CA ALA A 51 10.73 -11.11 -0.53
C ALA A 51 10.18 -10.48 0.77
N ASP A 52 9.58 -9.29 0.68
CA ASP A 52 9.03 -8.54 1.81
C ASP A 52 7.86 -9.28 2.51
N ALA A 53 7.16 -10.18 1.81
CA ALA A 53 6.07 -10.98 2.40
C ALA A 53 6.58 -11.98 3.46
N VAL A 54 7.86 -12.35 3.43
CA VAL A 54 8.49 -13.24 4.42
C VAL A 54 8.92 -12.45 5.67
N GLU A 55 9.25 -11.17 5.53
CA GLU A 55 9.65 -10.32 6.66
C GLU A 55 8.48 -10.00 7.58
N GLU A 56 7.25 -9.95 7.06
CA GLU A 56 6.04 -9.76 7.87
C GLU A 56 5.72 -10.97 8.77
N GLU A 57 5.97 -12.21 8.32
CA GLU A 57 5.79 -13.41 9.17
C GLU A 57 6.91 -13.60 10.21
N GLY A 58 8.12 -13.06 9.96
CA GLY A 58 9.31 -13.25 10.81
C GLY A 58 9.53 -12.20 11.90
N ALA A 59 8.78 -11.10 11.92
CA ALA A 59 9.02 -9.97 12.81
C ALA A 59 8.54 -10.16 14.27
N GLY A 60 8.30 -11.39 14.71
CA GLY A 60 8.02 -11.73 16.12
C GLY A 60 9.27 -11.82 17.02
N SER A 61 10.49 -11.71 16.48
CA SER A 61 11.69 -12.11 17.24
C SER A 61 13.00 -11.36 16.95
N LYS A 62 12.96 -10.10 16.48
CA LYS A 62 14.16 -9.23 16.51
C LYS A 62 13.89 -7.88 17.17
N ALA A 63 14.48 -7.73 18.34
CA ALA A 63 14.57 -6.51 19.12
C ALA A 63 15.28 -5.38 18.34
N GLY A 64 14.85 -4.14 18.57
CA GLY A 64 15.65 -2.96 18.25
C GLY A 64 15.20 -2.13 17.05
N GLY A 65 13.92 -1.74 17.00
CA GLY A 65 13.45 -0.71 16.09
C GLY A 65 12.00 -0.39 16.41
N LYS A 66 11.72 0.86 16.77
CA LYS A 66 10.41 1.36 17.20
C LYS A 66 9.39 1.23 16.06
N LYS A 67 8.90 0.01 15.78
CA LYS A 67 7.75 -0.22 14.91
C LYS A 67 6.52 0.22 15.70
N LYS A 68 5.99 1.36 15.28
CA LYS A 68 4.70 1.95 15.65
C LYS A 68 3.68 0.82 15.84
N GLY A 69 3.12 0.73 17.04
CA GLY A 69 2.29 -0.39 17.47
C GLY A 69 1.16 -0.71 16.50
N GLY A 70 0.89 -2.01 16.38
CA GLY A 70 -0.38 -2.61 15.97
C GLY A 70 -0.95 -2.13 14.64
N GLY A 71 -0.69 -2.90 13.57
CA GLY A 71 -1.69 -3.29 12.57
C GLY A 71 -2.63 -2.21 12.01
N SER A 72 -2.25 -0.94 12.05
CA SER A 72 -3.01 0.11 11.38
C SER A 72 -2.71 -0.07 9.90
N MET A 73 -3.59 -0.81 9.22
CA MET A 73 -3.67 -1.00 7.78
C MET A 73 -2.99 0.14 7.05
N GLN A 74 -1.73 -0.07 6.63
CA GLN A 74 -0.97 0.96 5.96
C GLN A 74 -1.66 1.19 4.62
N THR A 75 -2.31 2.35 4.49
CA THR A 75 -3.02 2.66 3.25
C THR A 75 -2.03 3.03 2.16
N ILE A 76 -2.34 2.71 0.91
CA ILE A 76 -1.51 3.09 -0.25
C ILE A 76 -1.26 4.61 -0.26
N SER A 77 -2.29 5.39 0.08
CA SER A 77 -2.17 6.86 0.17
C SER A 77 -1.18 7.32 1.23
N ALA A 78 -1.03 6.59 2.35
CA ALA A 78 -0.03 6.90 3.38
C ALA A 78 1.39 6.68 2.86
N THR A 79 1.63 5.56 2.17
CA THR A 79 2.93 5.26 1.54
C THR A 79 3.31 6.32 0.50
N HIS A 80 2.37 6.69 -0.39
CA HIS A 80 2.62 7.72 -1.39
C HIS A 80 2.88 9.10 -0.76
N ARG A 81 2.19 9.44 0.34
CA ARG A 81 2.43 10.69 1.06
C ARG A 81 3.81 10.73 1.71
N GLU A 82 4.28 9.61 2.27
CA GLU A 82 5.64 9.52 2.81
C GLU A 82 6.71 9.70 1.73
N GLN A 83 6.55 9.03 0.59
CA GLN A 83 7.45 9.17 -0.56
C GLN A 83 7.48 10.61 -1.08
N LEU A 84 6.32 11.26 -1.16
CA LEU A 84 6.21 12.66 -1.57
C LEU A 84 6.95 13.60 -0.61
N ASN A 85 6.78 13.43 0.70
CA ASN A 85 7.48 14.22 1.72
C ASN A 85 9.00 14.02 1.72
N LYS A 86 9.49 12.89 1.17
CA LYS A 86 10.92 12.63 1.03
C LYS A 86 11.48 13.26 -0.24
N LEU A 87 10.66 13.39 -1.28
CA LEU A 87 11.04 13.96 -2.56
C LEU A 87 11.06 15.49 -2.54
N MET A 88 10.04 16.08 -1.92
CA MET A 88 9.81 17.53 -1.83
C MET A 88 10.28 18.08 -0.49
#